data_AF-A0A843BHS0-F1
#
_entry.id   AF-A0A843BHS0-F1
#
_cell.length_a   1.000
_cell.length_b   1.000
_cell.length_c   1.000
_cell.angle_alpha   90.00
_cell.angle_beta   90.00
_cell.angle_gamma   90.00
#
_symmetry.space_group_name_H-M   'P 1'
#
loop_
_entity.id
_entity.type
_entity.pdbx_description
1 polymer ?
#
loop_
_entity_poly.entity_id
_entity_poly.type
_entity_poly.pdbx_seq_one_letter_code
_entity_poly.pdbx_strand_id
1 'polypeptide(L)'
;MTKPLKIDIHNQKKKVENIKRNLYKKFSKENADVACKFLDRLRLENKSHGRIANYGDCIRRILEIKDDIKIQEWSRSEIEHIYKVLAALIMRTL
;
A
#
# COMPACT_ATOMS: atom_id res chain seq x y z
N MET A 1 9.05 -12.11 -33.00
CA MET A 1 9.00 -13.00 -31.82
C MET A 1 9.14 -12.18 -30.56
N THR A 2 8.03 -11.86 -29.90
CA THR A 2 8.03 -11.21 -28.58
C THR A 2 8.54 -12.21 -27.55
N LYS A 3 9.68 -11.92 -26.91
CA LYS A 3 10.20 -12.72 -25.80
C LYS A 3 9.09 -12.84 -24.74
N PRO A 4 8.78 -14.03 -24.22
CA PRO A 4 7.86 -14.14 -23.09
C PRO A 4 8.44 -13.33 -21.94
N LEU A 5 7.69 -12.32 -21.47
CA LEU A 5 7.97 -11.61 -20.24
C LEU A 5 8.02 -12.66 -19.13
N LYS A 6 9.22 -13.08 -18.73
CA LYS A 6 9.43 -13.80 -17.47
C LYS A 6 8.99 -12.84 -16.37
N ILE A 7 7.71 -12.89 -16.01
CA ILE A 7 7.21 -12.26 -14.79
C ILE A 7 7.93 -13.01 -13.67
N ASP A 8 8.95 -12.37 -13.12
CA ASP A 8 9.73 -12.93 -12.02
C ASP A 8 8.86 -12.89 -10.75
N ILE A 9 8.05 -13.93 -10.59
CA ILE A 9 7.15 -14.11 -9.45
C ILE A 9 7.94 -14.13 -8.12
N HIS A 10 9.19 -14.60 -8.14
CA HIS A 10 10.05 -14.64 -6.96
C HIS A 10 10.46 -13.23 -6.53
N ASN A 11 10.78 -12.36 -7.50
CA ASN A 11 11.07 -10.95 -7.21
C ASN A 11 9.86 -10.21 -6.63
N GLN A 12 8.66 -10.48 -7.16
CA GLN A 12 7.42 -9.86 -6.68
C GLN A 12 7.03 -10.29 -5.26
N LYS A 13 7.27 -11.56 -4.88
CA LYS A 13 7.08 -12.02 -3.50
C LYS A 13 8.00 -11.26 -2.54
N LYS A 14 9.29 -11.16 -2.88
CA LYS A 14 10.27 -10.40 -2.08
C LYS A 14 9.89 -8.92 -1.97
N LYS A 15 9.33 -8.34 -3.04
CA LYS A 15 8.81 -6.96 -3.02
C LYS A 15 7.69 -6.78 -1.99
N VAL A 16 6.71 -7.68 -1.92
CA VAL A 16 5.62 -7.59 -0.94
C VAL A 16 6.14 -7.65 0.50
N GLU A 17 7.06 -8.57 0.78
CA GLU A 17 7.67 -8.68 2.11
C GLU A 17 8.52 -7.44 2.48
N ASN A 18 9.23 -6.86 1.51
CA ASN A 18 9.92 -5.59 1.71
C ASN A 18 8.95 -4.45 2.03
N ILE A 19 7.82 -4.37 1.33
CA ILE A 19 6.81 -3.35 1.59
C ILE A 19 6.30 -3.46 3.02
N LYS A 20 5.89 -4.65 3.47
CA LYS A 20 5.44 -4.87 4.86
C LYS A 20 6.47 -4.43 5.89
N ARG A 21 7.74 -4.81 5.69
CA ARG A 21 8.84 -4.37 6.57
C ARG A 21 9.01 -2.86 6.59
N ASN A 22 8.93 -2.22 5.43
CA ASN A 22 9.03 -0.76 5.33
C ASN A 22 7.84 -0.05 6.00
N LEU A 23 6.63 -0.62 5.93
CA LEU A 23 5.48 -0.08 6.63
C LEU A 23 5.73 -0.06 8.15
N TYR A 24 6.13 -1.20 8.73
CA TYR A 24 6.46 -1.28 10.16
C TYR A 24 7.66 -0.42 10.57
N LYS A 25 8.61 -0.19 9.67
CA LYS A 25 9.77 0.67 9.94
C LYS A 25 9.41 2.15 9.97
N LYS A 26 8.44 2.57 9.15
CA LYS A 26 8.17 3.99 8.88
C LYS A 26 6.96 4.55 9.63
N PHE A 27 5.94 3.73 9.85
CA PHE A 27 4.65 4.18 10.37
C PHE A 27 4.38 3.61 11.77
N SER A 28 3.39 4.18 12.43
CA SER A 28 2.88 3.72 13.73
C SER A 28 2.58 2.22 13.67
N LYS A 29 2.88 1.51 14.77
CA LYS A 29 2.74 0.06 14.82
C LYS A 29 1.29 -0.36 14.56
N GLU A 30 0.34 0.40 15.09
CA GLU A 30 -1.10 0.21 14.96
C GLU A 30 -1.54 0.29 13.50
N ASN A 31 -1.15 1.35 12.78
CA ASN A 31 -1.55 1.51 11.38
C ASN A 31 -0.79 0.57 10.45
N ALA A 32 0.49 0.32 10.73
CA ALA A 32 1.29 -0.66 10.00
C ALA A 32 0.72 -2.08 10.12
N ASP A 33 0.22 -2.48 11.30
CA ASP A 33 -0.42 -3.78 11.51
C ASP A 33 -1.72 -3.92 10.71
N VAL A 34 -2.59 -2.91 10.76
CA VAL A 34 -3.83 -2.87 9.94
C VAL A 34 -3.50 -2.98 8.45
N ALA A 35 -2.53 -2.20 7.98
CA ALA A 35 -2.07 -2.22 6.60
C ALA A 35 -1.53 -3.60 6.18
N CYS A 36 -0.67 -4.21 6.99
CA CYS A 36 -0.08 -5.51 6.68
C CYS A 36 -1.15 -6.62 6.69
N LYS A 37 -2.09 -6.61 7.63
CA LYS A 37 -3.22 -7.54 7.66
C LYS A 37 -4.11 -7.42 6.42
N PHE A 38 -4.31 -6.22 5.91
CA PHE A 38 -5.01 -6.03 4.63
C PHE A 38 -4.24 -6.66 3.46
N LEU A 39 -2.92 -6.47 3.38
CA LEU A 39 -2.09 -7.10 2.33
C LEU A 39 -2.10 -8.63 2.44
N ASP A 40 -2.12 -9.18 3.66
CA ASP A 40 -2.23 -10.62 3.89
C ASP A 40 -3.60 -11.15 3.46
N ARG A 41 -4.69 -10.42 3.73
CA ARG A 41 -6.03 -10.77 3.24
C ARG A 41 -6.08 -10.83 1.72
N LEU A 42 -5.48 -9.86 1.02
CA LEU A 42 -5.41 -9.89 -0.44
C LEU A 42 -4.67 -11.14 -0.95
N ARG A 43 -3.69 -11.65 -0.19
CA ARG A 43 -3.02 -12.90 -0.54
C ARG A 43 -3.96 -14.11 -0.38
N LEU A 44 -4.77 -14.16 0.69
CA LEU A 44 -5.79 -15.18 0.90
C LEU A 44 -6.87 -15.14 -0.19
N GLU A 45 -7.20 -13.96 -0.72
CA GLU A 45 -8.08 -13.75 -1.87
C GLU A 45 -7.41 -14.06 -3.23
N ASN A 46 -6.26 -14.75 -3.22
CA ASN A 46 -5.50 -15.13 -4.41
C ASN A 46 -5.09 -13.98 -5.33
N LYS A 47 -4.95 -12.74 -4.82
CA LYS A 47 -4.37 -11.65 -5.61
C LYS A 47 -2.89 -11.95 -5.93
N SER A 48 -2.46 -11.51 -7.12
CA SER A 48 -1.05 -11.64 -7.53
C SER A 48 -0.14 -10.75 -6.69
N HIS A 49 1.10 -11.17 -6.47
CA HIS A 49 2.09 -10.38 -5.72
C HIS A 49 2.30 -8.99 -6.32
N GLY A 50 2.24 -8.85 -7.66
CA GLY A 50 2.31 -7.54 -8.31
C GLY A 50 1.14 -6.62 -7.94
N ARG A 51 -0.10 -7.14 -7.89
CA ARG A 51 -1.25 -6.36 -7.41
C ARG A 51 -1.12 -5.99 -5.94
N ILE A 52 -0.71 -6.94 -5.09
CA ILE A 52 -0.48 -6.69 -3.66
C ILE A 52 0.58 -5.61 -3.46
N ALA A 53 1.67 -5.66 -4.24
CA ALA A 53 2.72 -4.64 -4.18
C ALA A 53 2.18 -3.25 -4.57
N ASN A 54 1.33 -3.15 -5.59
CA ASN A 54 0.69 -1.89 -5.95
C ASN A 54 -0.22 -1.35 -4.84
N TYR A 55 -1.02 -2.22 -4.20
CA TYR A 55 -1.81 -1.82 -3.03
C TYR A 55 -0.92 -1.34 -1.89
N GLY A 56 0.18 -2.04 -1.62
CA GLY A 56 1.15 -1.64 -0.60
C GLY A 56 1.79 -0.27 -0.87
N ASP A 57 2.11 0.02 -2.13
CA ASP A 57 2.60 1.34 -2.55
C ASP A 57 1.53 2.43 -2.36
N CYS A 58 0.24 2.14 -2.62
CA CYS A 58 -0.86 3.06 -2.34
C CYS A 58 -1.05 3.32 -0.85
N ILE A 59 -1.02 2.25 -0.03
CA ILE A 59 -1.15 2.36 1.44
C ILE A 59 -0.03 3.22 2.02
N ARG A 60 1.21 3.03 1.54
CA ARG A 60 2.34 3.86 1.96
C ARG A 60 2.05 5.35 1.74
N ARG A 61 1.50 5.73 0.58
CA ARG A 61 1.16 7.13 0.27
C ARG A 61 0.04 7.66 1.16
N ILE A 62 -0.94 6.83 1.47
CA ILE A 62 -2.03 7.18 2.40
C ILE A 62 -1.46 7.47 3.79
N LEU A 63 -0.60 6.58 4.31
CA LEU A 63 0.01 6.75 5.63
C LEU A 63 1.05 7.89 5.68
N GLU A 64 1.66 8.24 4.55
CA GLU A 64 2.49 9.46 4.44
C GLU A 64 1.69 10.75 4.62
N ILE A 65 0.39 10.73 4.31
CA ILE A 65 -0.49 11.86 4.53
C ILE A 65 -1.00 11.86 5.98
N LYS A 66 -1.34 10.68 6.51
CA LYS A 66 -1.93 10.55 7.84
C LYS A 66 -1.54 9.25 8.53
N ASP A 67 -0.85 9.39 9.66
CA ASP A 67 -0.45 8.29 10.55
C ASP A 67 -0.44 8.72 12.04
N ASP A 68 -0.86 9.95 12.31
CA ASP A 68 -0.89 10.59 13.64
C ASP A 68 -1.95 10.00 14.58
N ILE A 69 -3.01 9.42 14.01
CA ILE A 69 -4.07 8.72 14.73
C ILE A 69 -4.36 7.37 14.08
N LYS A 70 -5.00 6.47 14.83
CA LYS A 70 -5.34 5.12 14.36
C LYS A 70 -6.32 5.19 13.19
N ILE A 71 -6.13 4.35 12.17
CA ILE A 71 -6.99 4.28 10.98
C ILE A 71 -8.48 4.14 11.33
N GLN A 72 -8.81 3.39 12.39
CA GLN A 72 -10.20 3.18 12.84
C GLN A 72 -10.86 4.44 13.43
N GLU A 73 -10.06 5.42 13.82
CA GLU A 73 -10.50 6.67 14.44
C GLU A 73 -10.59 7.81 13.42
N TRP A 74 -10.26 7.55 12.15
CA TRP A 74 -10.33 8.57 11.10
C TRP A 74 -11.76 9.01 10.87
N SER A 75 -11.96 10.32 11.01
CA SER A 75 -13.20 10.98 10.63
C SER A 75 -13.37 11.04 9.12
N ARG A 76 -14.60 11.24 8.67
CA ARG A 76 -14.92 11.40 7.25
C ARG A 76 -14.15 12.57 6.60
N SER A 77 -14.03 13.69 7.30
CA SER A 77 -13.31 14.87 6.77
C SER A 77 -11.83 14.59 6.55
N GLU A 78 -11.21 13.78 7.41
CA GLU A 78 -9.81 13.35 7.25
C GLU A 78 -9.65 12.41 6.05
N ILE A 79 -10.59 11.47 5.86
CA ILE A 79 -10.59 10.59 4.69
C ILE A 79 -10.73 11.40 3.39
N GLU A 80 -11.64 12.39 3.38
CA GLU A 80 -11.83 13.29 2.24
C GLU A 80 -10.59 14.14 1.97
N HIS A 81 -9.88 14.59 3.02
CA HIS A 81 -8.62 15.30 2.88
C HIS A 81 -7.55 14.42 2.23
N ILE A 82 -7.36 13.18 2.71
CA ILE A 82 -6.43 12.21 2.11
C ILE A 82 -6.74 12.01 0.63
N TYR A 83 -8.01 11.83 0.28
CA TYR A 83 -8.43 11.67 -1.11
C TYR A 83 -8.06 12.89 -1.98
N LYS A 84 -8.33 14.11 -1.50
CA LYS A 84 -7.98 15.35 -2.20
C LYS A 84 -6.47 15.47 -2.42
N VAL A 85 -5.66 15.14 -1.41
CA VAL A 85 -4.19 15.19 -1.51
C VAL A 85 -3.69 14.17 -2.53
N LEU A 86 -4.19 12.94 -2.51
CA LEU A 86 -3.81 11.92 -3.50
C LEU A 86 -4.22 12.31 -4.93
N ALA A 87 -5.42 12.83 -5.13
CA ALA A 87 -5.88 13.30 -6.43
C ALA A 87 -4.99 14.44 -6.96
N ALA A 88 -4.64 15.40 -6.09
CA ALA A 88 -3.74 16.49 -6.43
C ALA A 88 -2.34 16.00 -6.82
N LEU A 89 -1.81 14.99 -6.12
CA LEU A 89 -0.51 14.38 -6.44
C LEU A 89 -0.55 13.69 -7.81
N ILE A 90 -1.62 12.96 -8.12
CA ILE A 90 -1.76 12.27 -9.41
C ILE A 90 -1.82 13.28 -10.57
N MET A 91 -2.62 14.33 -10.43
CA MET A 91 -2.76 15.38 -11.46
C MET A 91 -1.47 16.16 -11.74
N ARG A 92 -0.51 16.18 -10.81
CA ARG A 92 0.80 16.85 -11.01
C ARG A 92 1.84 15.98 -11.69
N THR A 93 1.60 14.68 -11.80
CA THR A 93 2.51 13.69 -12.40
C THR A 93 2.10 13.25 -13.81
N LEU A 94 1.00 13.79 -14.34
CA LEU A 94 0.51 13.61 -15.70
C LEU A 94 0.75 14.89 -16.50
#